data_AF-A0A0Q8DN52-F1
#
_entry.id   AF-A0A0Q8DN52-F1
#
_cell.length_a   1.000
_cell.length_b   1.000
_cell.length_c   1.000
_cell.angle_alpha   90.00
_cell.angle_beta   90.00
_cell.angle_gamma   90.00
#
_symmetry.space_group_name_H-M   'P 1'
#
loop_
_entity.id
_entity.type
_entity.pdbx_description
1 polymer ?
#
loop_
_entity_poly.entity_id
_entity_poly.type
_entity_poly.pdbx_seq_one_letter_code
_entity_poly.pdbx_strand_id
1 'polypeptide(L)'
;MNTKKRASRNVGFGIQRDIDFENGEAVLLLRISNPRRLNAKILGEVLIKYFRGGYKTLILSKARGIQEKLSLLDFLGRLQATYNESRLFFLERKLIRDRIAY
;
A
#
# COMPACT_ATOMS: atom_id res chain seq x y z
N MET A 1 -34.06 -8.35 4.79
CA MET A 1 -33.39 -7.48 3.80
C MET A 1 -31.90 -7.84 3.80
N ASN A 2 -31.49 -8.86 3.03
CA ASN A 2 -30.10 -9.35 3.03
C ASN A 2 -29.26 -8.48 2.10
N THR A 3 -28.50 -7.54 2.67
CA THR A 3 -27.47 -6.82 1.93
C THR A 3 -26.35 -7.80 1.59
N LYS A 4 -26.39 -8.33 0.36
CA LYS A 4 -25.23 -8.97 -0.29
C LYS A 4 -24.13 -7.90 -0.39
N LYS A 5 -23.34 -7.71 0.68
CA LYS A 5 -22.09 -6.98 0.62
C LYS A 5 -21.23 -7.70 -0.41
N ARG A 6 -21.11 -7.11 -1.61
CA ARG A 6 -20.15 -7.54 -2.63
C ARG A 6 -18.84 -7.81 -1.92
N ALA A 7 -18.41 -9.06 -1.87
CA ALA A 7 -17.11 -9.42 -1.35
C ALA A 7 -16.09 -8.68 -2.22
N SER A 8 -15.62 -7.52 -1.75
CA SER A 8 -14.58 -6.76 -2.43
C SER A 8 -13.41 -7.73 -2.57
N ARG A 9 -12.98 -8.02 -3.81
CA ARG A 9 -11.80 -8.84 -4.07
C ARG A 9 -10.69 -8.35 -3.15
N ASN A 10 -10.31 -9.20 -2.20
CA ASN A 10 -9.50 -8.82 -1.06
C ASN A 10 -8.07 -8.52 -1.56
N VAL A 11 -7.76 -7.24 -1.82
CA VAL A 11 -6.51 -6.74 -2.43
C VAL A 11 -5.30 -6.74 -1.47
N GLY A 12 -5.41 -7.46 -0.35
CA GLY A 12 -4.33 -7.61 0.63
C GLY A 12 -4.11 -6.40 1.54
N PHE A 13 -4.92 -5.35 1.42
CA PHE A 13 -4.90 -4.18 2.29
C PHE A 13 -6.30 -3.59 2.55
N GLY A 14 -6.44 -2.84 3.64
CA GLY A 14 -7.61 -2.03 3.99
C GLY A 14 -7.17 -0.63 4.40
N ILE A 15 -7.98 0.37 4.07
CA ILE A 15 -7.74 1.78 4.41
C ILE A 15 -8.94 2.32 5.17
N GLN A 16 -8.67 3.04 6.25
CA GLN A 16 -9.65 3.77 7.04
C GLN A 16 -9.22 5.23 7.16
N ARG A 17 -10.19 6.14 7.07
CA ARG A 17 -9.97 7.57 7.35
C ARG A 17 -10.21 7.78 8.83
N ASP A 18 -9.35 8.56 9.45
CA ASP A 18 -9.47 8.91 10.87
C ASP A 18 -8.95 10.33 11.12
N ILE A 19 -9.09 10.80 12.35
CA ILE A 19 -8.56 12.09 12.80
C ILE A 19 -7.65 11.82 13.99
N ASP A 20 -6.43 12.33 13.93
CA ASP A 20 -5.53 12.39 15.08
C ASP A 20 -6.07 13.43 16.06
N PHE A 21 -6.67 12.98 17.16
CA PHE A 21 -7.31 13.84 18.16
C PHE A 21 -6.32 14.74 18.92
N GLU A 22 -5.04 14.39 18.97
CA GLU A 22 -4.03 15.22 19.65
C GLU A 22 -3.63 16.44 18.80
N ASN A 23 -3.60 16.27 17.47
CA ASN A 23 -3.10 17.29 16.53
C ASN A 23 -4.20 17.88 15.64
N GLY A 24 -5.43 17.36 15.70
CA GLY A 24 -6.53 17.72 14.81
C GLY A 24 -6.28 17.39 13.33
N GLU A 25 -5.35 16.47 13.03
CA GLU A 25 -4.90 16.17 11.67
C GLU A 25 -5.70 15.02 11.06
N ALA A 26 -6.09 15.14 9.79
CA ALA A 26 -6.67 14.02 9.05
C ALA A 26 -5.61 12.95 8.75
N VAL A 27 -5.85 11.72 9.18
CA VAL A 27 -4.92 10.59 9.03
C VAL A 27 -5.54 9.43 8.27
N LEU A 28 -4.69 8.64 7.60
CA LEU A 28 -5.08 7.40 6.96
C LEU A 28 -4.55 6.21 7.74
N LEU A 29 -5.42 5.36 8.25
CA LEU A 29 -5.07 4.06 8.80
C LEU A 29 -4.97 3.04 7.67
N LEU A 30 -3.75 2.57 7.39
CA LEU A 30 -3.46 1.52 6.43
C LEU A 30 -3.19 0.21 7.17
N ARG A 31 -3.96 -0.83 6.85
CA ARG A 31 -3.73 -2.19 7.33
C ARG A 31 -3.39 -3.10 6.16
N ILE A 32 -2.21 -3.71 6.18
CA ILE A 32 -1.85 -4.76 5.23
C ILE A 32 -2.35 -6.08 5.80
N SER A 33 -3.47 -6.57 5.27
CA SER A 33 -4.15 -7.79 5.74
C SER A 33 -3.50 -9.06 5.19
N ASN A 34 -2.89 -9.00 4.00
CA ASN A 34 -2.14 -10.12 3.42
C ASN A 34 -1.03 -9.60 2.49
N PRO A 35 0.23 -9.58 2.93
CA PRO A 35 1.36 -9.13 2.13
C PRO A 35 1.53 -9.90 0.80
N ARG A 36 1.21 -11.21 0.78
CA ARG A 36 1.34 -12.04 -0.44
C ARG A 36 0.33 -11.69 -1.53
N ARG A 37 -0.79 -11.05 -1.15
CA ARG A 37 -1.83 -10.58 -2.07
C ARG A 37 -1.80 -9.06 -2.26
N LEU A 38 -0.83 -8.38 -1.66
CA LEU A 38 -0.73 -6.94 -1.72
C LEU A 38 -0.41 -6.50 -3.15
N ASN A 39 -1.34 -5.78 -3.76
CA ASN A 39 -1.07 -5.12 -5.03
C ASN A 39 -0.53 -3.70 -4.78
N ALA A 40 0.80 -3.56 -4.80
CA ALA A 40 1.48 -2.30 -4.54
C ALA A 40 1.07 -1.17 -5.50
N LYS A 41 0.77 -1.49 -6.77
CA LYS A 41 0.31 -0.51 -7.76
C LYS A 41 -1.06 0.07 -7.36
N ILE A 42 -2.02 -0.82 -7.07
CA ILE A 42 -3.37 -0.39 -6.64
C ILE A 42 -3.29 0.38 -5.32
N LEU A 43 -2.47 -0.08 -4.37
CA LEU A 43 -2.25 0.64 -3.12
C LEU A 43 -1.74 2.06 -3.38
N GLY A 44 -0.72 2.21 -4.24
CA GLY A 44 -0.17 3.52 -4.60
C GLY A 44 -1.21 4.44 -5.24
N GLU A 45 -1.97 3.94 -6.22
CA GLU A 45 -3.05 4.71 -6.87
C GLU A 45 -4.11 5.20 -5.87
N VAL A 46 -4.48 4.35 -4.90
CA VAL A 46 -5.45 4.72 -3.85
C VAL A 46 -4.86 5.76 -2.91
N LEU A 47 -3.63 5.58 -2.44
CA LEU A 47 -2.96 6.51 -1.54
C LEU A 47 -2.71 7.89 -2.18
N ILE A 48 -2.40 7.94 -3.49
CA ILE A 48 -2.28 9.20 -4.24
C ILE A 48 -3.60 9.98 -4.27
N LYS A 49 -4.75 9.29 -4.38
CA LYS A 49 -6.06 9.97 -4.33
C LYS A 49 -6.29 10.65 -2.98
N TYR A 50 -5.92 10.00 -1.88
CA TYR A 50 -6.03 10.61 -0.56
C TYR A 50 -5.03 11.75 -0.35
N PHE A 51 -3.80 11.59 -0.83
CA PHE A 51 -2.80 12.67 -0.79
C PHE A 51 -3.29 13.93 -1.49
N ARG A 52 -3.86 13.79 -2.70
CA ARG A 52 -4.50 14.90 -3.43
C ARG A 52 -5.72 15.48 -2.70
N GLY A 53 -6.38 14.67 -1.87
CA GLY A 53 -7.49 15.08 -1.00
C GLY A 53 -7.06 15.77 0.31
N GLY A 54 -5.76 16.04 0.50
CA GLY A 54 -5.23 16.78 1.65
C GLY A 54 -4.71 15.92 2.80
N TYR A 55 -4.78 14.58 2.71
CA TYR A 55 -4.20 13.71 3.72
C TYR A 55 -2.67 13.73 3.62
N LYS A 56 -1.99 14.06 4.72
CA LYS A 56 -0.52 14.09 4.77
C LYS A 56 0.08 12.96 5.59
N THR A 57 -0.72 12.37 6.48
CA THR A 57 -0.26 11.39 7.45
C THR A 57 -0.89 10.02 7.21
N LEU A 58 -0.06 8.98 7.31
CA LEU A 58 -0.42 7.58 7.23
C LEU A 58 -0.04 6.89 8.55
N ILE A 59 -0.94 6.09 9.09
CA ILE A 59 -0.69 5.19 10.21
C ILE A 59 -0.70 3.77 9.66
N LEU A 60 0.46 3.14 9.62
CA LEU A 60 0.61 1.76 9.22
C LEU A 60 0.35 0.83 10.41
N SER A 61 -0.76 0.09 10.35
CA SER A 61 -1.05 -0.98 11.29
C SER A 61 -0.30 -2.26 10.88
N LYS A 62 0.72 -2.60 11.66
CA LYS A 62 1.50 -3.84 11.52
C LYS A 62 0.85 -4.99 12.30
N ALA A 63 1.26 -6.22 11.97
CA ALA A 63 0.93 -7.38 12.78
C ALA A 63 1.37 -7.14 14.24
N ARG A 64 0.56 -7.61 15.21
CA ARG A 64 0.74 -7.41 16.67
C ARG A 64 0.31 -6.04 17.23
N GLY A 65 -0.47 -5.25 16.47
CA GLY A 65 -1.09 -4.02 16.98
C GLY A 65 -0.16 -2.80 17.01
N ILE A 66 1.08 -2.95 16.53
CA ILE A 66 2.02 -1.84 16.39
C ILE A 66 1.51 -0.91 15.30
N GLN A 67 1.33 0.36 15.64
CA GLN A 67 1.00 1.44 14.71
C GLN A 67 2.23 2.30 14.50
N GLU A 68 2.64 2.46 13.25
CA GLU A 68 3.72 3.37 12.86
C GLU A 68 3.10 4.59 12.18
N LYS A 69 3.32 5.78 12.71
CA LYS A 69 2.90 7.05 12.09
C LYS A 69 4.02 7.54 11.16
N LEU A 70 3.67 7.86 9.93
CA LEU A 70 4.63 8.32 8.91
C LEU A 70 3.97 9.28 7.92
N SER A 71 4.80 10.08 7.26
CA SER A 71 4.38 10.90 6.13
C SER A 71 3.87 10.01 5.00
N LEU A 72 2.69 10.36 4.46
CA LEU A 72 2.10 9.67 3.32
C LEU A 72 3.00 9.80 2.08
N LEU A 73 3.69 10.93 1.93
CA LEU A 73 4.64 11.15 0.84
C LEU A 73 5.84 10.21 0.96
N ASP A 74 6.39 10.06 2.16
CA ASP A 74 7.53 9.17 2.41
C ASP A 74 7.14 7.70 2.14
N PHE A 75 5.94 7.30 2.57
CA PHE A 75 5.43 5.97 2.28
C PHE A 75 5.26 5.72 0.78
N LEU A 76 4.71 6.69 0.04
CA LEU A 76 4.57 6.59 -1.41
C LEU A 76 5.94 6.45 -2.10
N GLY A 77 6.95 7.19 -1.64
CA GLY A 77 8.33 7.05 -2.12
C GLY A 77 8.90 5.64 -1.88
N ARG A 78 8.72 5.08 -0.67
CA ARG A 78 9.13 3.71 -0.34
C ARG A 78 8.40 2.67 -1.21
N LEU A 79 7.09 2.84 -1.39
CA LEU A 79 6.26 1.95 -2.20
C LEU A 79 6.71 1.94 -3.68
N GLN A 80 7.07 3.10 -4.22
CA GLN A 80 7.61 3.23 -5.57
C GLN A 80 8.99 2.58 -5.72
N ALA A 81 9.87 2.75 -4.73
CA ALA A 81 11.18 2.09 -4.71
C ALA A 81 11.04 0.56 -4.75
N THR A 82 10.15 -0.02 -3.93
CA THR A 82 9.88 -1.47 -3.93
C THR A 82 9.34 -1.97 -5.27
N TYR A 83 8.52 -1.18 -5.96
CA TYR A 83 7.98 -1.55 -7.27
C TYR A 83 9.07 -1.56 -8.36
N ASN A 84 9.95 -0.56 -8.36
CA ASN A 84 11.05 -0.47 -9.30
C ASN A 84 12.05 -1.61 -9.11
N GLU A 85 12.39 -1.91 -7.86
CA GLU A 85 13.31 -3.01 -7.52
C GLU A 85 12.73 -4.38 -7.92
N SER A 86 11.45 -4.61 -7.65
CA SER A 86 10.75 -5.85 -8.08
C SER A 86 10.74 -6.01 -9.60
N ARG A 87 10.60 -4.91 -10.36
CA ARG A 87 10.68 -4.91 -11.82
C ARG A 87 12.09 -5.21 -12.32
N LEU A 88 13.12 -4.65 -11.69
CA LEU A 88 14.53 -4.91 -11.99
C LEU A 88 14.85 -6.40 -11.83
N PHE A 89 14.52 -7.01 -10.69
CA PHE A 89 14.74 -8.44 -10.46
C PHE A 89 14.02 -9.34 -11.47
N PHE A 90 12.80 -8.97 -11.88
CA PHE A 90 12.08 -9.71 -12.91
C PHE A 90 12.79 -9.63 -14.28
N LEU A 91 13.26 -8.44 -14.64
CA LEU A 91 13.99 -8.21 -15.89
C LEU A 91 15.29 -8.99 -15.92
N GLU A 92 16.06 -8.95 -14.83
CA GLU A 92 17.31 -9.72 -14.66
C GLU A 92 17.06 -11.22 -14.80
N ARG A 93 16.03 -11.76 -14.13
CA ARG A 93 15.66 -13.18 -14.26
C ARG A 93 15.30 -13.57 -15.70
N LYS A 94 14.61 -12.68 -16.41
CA LYS A 94 14.25 -12.91 -17.82
C LYS A 94 15.50 -12.92 -18.71
N LEU A 95 16.38 -11.93 -18.55
CA LEU A 95 17.64 -11.85 -19.30
C LEU A 95 18.55 -13.06 -19.06
N ILE A 96 18.64 -13.55 -17.82
CA ILE A 96 19.40 -14.76 -17.49
C ILE A 96 18.81 -15.98 -18.20
N ARG A 97 17.48 -16.15 -18.17
CA ARG A 97 16.80 -17.24 -18.88
C ARG A 97 17.02 -17.18 -20.39
N ASP A 98 16.87 -15.99 -20.98
CA ASP A 98 17.02 -15.79 -22.42
C ASP A 98 18.48 -16.02 -22.87
N ARG A 99 19.46 -15.77 -21.99
CA ARG A 99 20.89 -16.06 -22.24
C ARG A 99 21.23 -17.56 -22.19
N ILE A 100 20.47 -18.38 -21.46
CA ILE A 100 20.66 -19.84 -21.37
C ILE A 100 20.02 -20.57 -22.57
N ALA A 101 19.14 -19.89 -23.31
CA ALA A 101 18.41 -20.45 -24.46
C ALA A 101 19.16 -20.36 -25.80
N TYR A 102 20.40 -19.88 -25.81
CA TYR A 102 21.33 -19.83 -26.95
C TYR A 102 22.62 -20.57 -26.61
#